data_AF-A0A8J6TAH1-F1
#
_entry.id   AF-A0A8J6TAH1-F1
#
_cell.length_a   1.000
_cell.length_b   1.000
_cell.length_c   1.000
_cell.angle_alpha   90.00
_cell.angle_beta   90.00
_cell.angle_gamma   90.00
#
_symmetry.space_group_name_H-M   'P 1'
#
loop_
_entity.id
_entity.type
_entity.pdbx_description
1 polymer ?
#
loop_
_entity_poly.entity_id
_entity_poly.type
_entity_poly.pdbx_seq_one_letter_code
_entity_poly.pdbx_strand_id
1 'polypeptide(L)'
;MLDELYEKLKIPQSCYLGKKIFKKHFYELDLNATDKKAFSQDIEKITWAYTLKPETINIAPYTDEGREYLEIAVIEVTLQSPKRQKRIGEIIQRAIPYPVLLIFVHGEEIALNVAEKRINRSDSSKIMAETVHDTPWLSPDHADGWQKEFLNDFCVTNFSYHTFYDFYQDIVQRIIAL
;
A
#
# COMPACT_ATOMS: atom_id res chain seq x y z
N MET A 1 -14.66 9.98 -2.09
CA MET A 1 -13.20 9.92 -2.28
C MET A 1 -12.67 8.49 -2.15
N LEU A 2 -12.60 7.91 -0.93
CA LEU A 2 -12.16 6.51 -0.79
C LEU A 2 -13.13 5.53 -1.47
N ASP A 3 -14.43 5.79 -1.38
CA ASP A 3 -15.44 4.97 -2.06
C ASP A 3 -15.26 5.00 -3.59
N GLU A 4 -15.07 6.19 -4.17
CA GLU A 4 -14.77 6.35 -5.60
C GLU A 4 -13.48 5.61 -5.99
N LEU A 5 -12.41 5.75 -5.21
CA LEU A 5 -11.17 5.00 -5.43
C LEU A 5 -11.44 3.49 -5.42
N TYR A 6 -12.17 2.97 -4.44
CA TYR A 6 -12.44 1.53 -4.34
C TYR A 6 -13.38 1.01 -5.43
N GLU A 7 -14.35 1.83 -5.86
CA GLU A 7 -15.20 1.53 -7.02
C GLU A 7 -14.36 1.39 -8.30
N LYS A 8 -13.39 2.28 -8.49
CA LYS A 8 -12.44 2.22 -9.62
C LYS A 8 -11.46 1.06 -9.52
N LEU A 9 -10.92 0.81 -8.32
CA LEU A 9 -9.99 -0.28 -8.06
C LEU A 9 -10.61 -1.65 -8.32
N LYS A 10 -11.92 -1.82 -8.04
CA LYS A 10 -12.67 -3.08 -8.19
C LYS A 10 -12.07 -4.27 -7.43
N ILE A 11 -11.46 -4.03 -6.27
CA ILE A 11 -11.01 -5.11 -5.39
C ILE A 11 -12.24 -5.94 -4.98
N PRO A 12 -12.22 -7.28 -5.14
CA PRO A 12 -13.36 -8.13 -4.77
C PRO A 12 -13.72 -7.99 -3.29
N GLN A 13 -15.02 -7.96 -2.98
CA GLN A 13 -15.50 -7.86 -1.60
C GLN A 13 -15.05 -9.04 -0.72
N SER A 14 -14.73 -10.20 -1.32
CA SER A 14 -14.12 -11.35 -0.65
C SER A 14 -12.76 -11.03 0.00
N CYS A 15 -12.08 -9.96 -0.44
CA CYS A 15 -10.79 -9.52 0.09
C CYS A 15 -10.93 -8.52 1.26
N TYR A 16 -12.14 -8.05 1.57
CA TYR A 16 -12.36 -7.01 2.58
C TYR A 16 -12.05 -7.51 4.00
N LEU A 17 -11.33 -6.69 4.76
CA LEU A 17 -10.94 -6.98 6.14
C LEU A 17 -11.44 -5.92 7.14
N GLY A 18 -11.25 -4.63 6.83
CA GLY A 18 -11.76 -3.50 7.62
C GLY A 18 -11.22 -3.38 9.05
N LYS A 19 -10.02 -3.89 9.36
CA LYS A 19 -9.49 -3.93 10.73
C LYS A 19 -8.68 -2.68 11.08
N LYS A 20 -8.90 -2.11 12.27
CA LYS A 20 -8.07 -0.99 12.78
C LYS A 20 -6.68 -1.49 13.17
N ILE A 21 -5.64 -0.80 12.69
CA ILE A 21 -4.26 -0.99 13.18
C ILE A 21 -3.96 0.08 14.22
N PHE A 22 -3.54 -0.35 15.41
CA PHE A 22 -3.15 0.58 16.47
C PHE A 22 -1.71 1.05 16.29
N LYS A 23 -1.49 2.37 16.42
CA LYS A 23 -0.15 2.99 16.33
C LYS A 23 0.90 2.33 17.25
N LYS A 24 0.45 1.75 18.38
CA LYS A 24 1.31 1.02 19.33
C LYS A 24 2.13 -0.09 18.67
N HIS A 25 1.58 -0.78 17.67
CA HIS A 25 2.29 -1.85 16.98
C HIS A 25 3.52 -1.33 16.22
N PHE A 26 3.50 -0.06 15.78
CA PHE A 26 4.66 0.55 15.13
C PHE A 26 5.66 1.12 16.14
N TYR A 27 5.23 1.49 17.35
CA TYR A 27 6.14 1.95 18.41
C TYR A 27 7.00 0.83 19.01
N GLU A 28 6.65 -0.43 18.76
CA GLU A 28 7.47 -1.60 19.09
C GLU A 28 8.68 -1.76 18.14
N LEU A 29 8.68 -1.04 17.01
CA LEU A 29 9.83 -0.93 16.11
C LEU A 29 10.87 0.05 16.67
N ASP A 30 12.11 -0.05 16.20
CA ASP A 30 13.17 0.89 16.54
C ASP A 30 12.97 2.24 15.83
N LEU A 31 12.05 3.05 16.37
CA LEU A 31 11.68 4.37 15.87
C LEU A 31 12.45 5.48 16.59
N ASN A 32 13.05 6.38 15.82
CA ASN A 32 13.68 7.58 16.37
C ASN A 32 12.62 8.62 16.83
N ALA A 33 13.07 9.73 17.43
CA ALA A 33 12.17 10.77 17.95
C ALA A 33 11.29 11.41 16.84
N THR A 34 11.83 11.60 15.64
CA THR A 34 11.11 12.15 14.48
C THR A 34 10.02 11.20 14.00
N ASP A 35 10.31 9.90 13.97
CA ASP A 35 9.37 8.85 13.58
C ASP A 35 8.21 8.77 14.57
N LYS A 36 8.51 8.80 15.87
CA LYS A 36 7.49 8.84 16.92
C LYS A 36 6.61 10.09 16.81
N LYS A 37 7.20 11.24 16.47
CA LYS A 37 6.47 12.49 16.23
C LYS A 37 5.56 12.39 15.00
N ALA A 38 6.01 11.77 13.91
CA ALA A 38 5.19 11.54 12.73
C ALA A 38 3.94 10.71 13.07
N PHE A 39 4.11 9.57 13.75
CA PHE A 39 2.98 8.72 14.13
C PHE A 39 2.01 9.38 15.10
N SER A 40 2.52 10.15 16.07
CA SER A 40 1.68 10.82 17.06
C SER A 40 0.92 12.03 16.50
N GLN A 41 1.56 12.86 15.68
CA GLN A 41 1.01 14.15 15.25
C GLN A 41 0.40 14.16 13.85
N ASP A 42 0.86 13.31 12.94
CA ASP A 42 0.43 13.38 11.54
C ASP A 42 -0.59 12.32 11.18
N ILE A 43 -0.65 11.21 11.90
CA ILE A 43 -1.60 10.13 11.61
C ILE A 43 -2.84 10.34 12.47
N GLU A 44 -4.02 10.22 11.90
CA GLU A 44 -5.28 10.11 12.64
C GLU A 44 -5.63 8.64 12.88
N LYS A 45 -5.68 7.86 11.80
CA LYS A 45 -6.18 6.49 11.78
C LYS A 45 -5.38 5.65 10.80
N ILE A 46 -5.20 4.37 11.14
CA ILE A 46 -4.64 3.35 10.24
C ILE A 46 -5.65 2.20 10.16
N THR A 47 -6.03 1.81 8.95
CA THR A 47 -6.97 0.71 8.68
C THR A 47 -6.31 -0.31 7.76
N TRP A 48 -6.33 -1.58 8.15
CA TRP A 48 -6.11 -2.69 7.24
C TRP A 48 -7.40 -2.96 6.48
N ALA A 49 -7.51 -2.38 5.30
CA ALA A 49 -8.75 -2.34 4.53
C ALA A 49 -9.02 -3.67 3.84
N TYR A 50 -8.03 -4.20 3.10
CA TYR A 50 -8.15 -5.45 2.36
C TYR A 50 -6.91 -6.33 2.52
N THR A 51 -7.10 -7.63 2.34
CA THR A 51 -6.01 -8.59 2.12
C THR A 51 -6.38 -9.48 0.93
N LEU A 52 -5.54 -9.44 -0.11
CA LEU A 52 -5.68 -10.29 -1.28
C LEU A 52 -4.87 -11.57 -1.03
N LYS A 53 -5.56 -12.71 -1.02
CA LYS A 53 -5.00 -14.03 -0.76
C LYS A 53 -5.37 -14.99 -1.89
N PRO A 54 -4.64 -16.12 -2.07
CA PRO A 54 -4.98 -17.08 -3.12
C PRO A 54 -6.45 -17.49 -3.07
N GLU A 55 -7.02 -17.65 -1.87
CA GLU A 55 -8.39 -18.10 -1.66
C GLU A 55 -9.44 -17.01 -1.96
N THR A 56 -9.06 -15.73 -1.97
CA THR A 56 -10.02 -14.61 -2.11
C THR A 56 -10.08 -14.02 -3.50
N ILE A 57 -8.98 -14.09 -4.27
CA ILE A 57 -8.87 -13.50 -5.62
C ILE A 57 -8.31 -14.48 -6.67
N ASN A 58 -8.03 -15.74 -6.31
CA ASN A 58 -7.56 -16.79 -7.22
C ASN A 58 -6.26 -16.45 -7.96
N ILE A 59 -5.28 -15.91 -7.22
CA ILE A 59 -3.93 -15.61 -7.71
C ILE A 59 -2.94 -16.50 -6.97
N ALA A 60 -2.00 -17.12 -7.70
CA ALA A 60 -1.00 -17.98 -7.10
C ALA A 60 0.06 -17.18 -6.30
N PRO A 61 0.56 -17.71 -5.18
CA PRO A 61 1.73 -17.15 -4.50
C PRO A 61 2.98 -17.28 -5.37
N TYR A 62 3.97 -16.41 -5.13
CA TYR A 62 5.27 -16.45 -5.80
C TYR A 62 6.40 -16.39 -4.77
N THR A 63 7.36 -17.31 -4.88
CA THR A 63 8.57 -17.33 -4.05
C THR A 63 9.77 -17.76 -4.89
N ASP A 64 10.87 -17.01 -4.79
CA ASP A 64 12.18 -17.36 -5.35
C ASP A 64 13.31 -17.08 -4.32
N GLU A 65 14.57 -17.17 -4.73
CA GLU A 65 15.73 -16.94 -3.84
C GLU A 65 15.80 -15.51 -3.28
N GLY A 66 15.18 -14.54 -3.94
CA GLY A 66 15.26 -13.13 -3.61
C GLY A 66 13.95 -12.53 -3.11
N ARG A 67 12.79 -13.19 -3.29
CA ARG A 67 11.47 -12.55 -3.15
C ARG A 67 10.42 -13.54 -2.68
N GLU A 68 9.47 -13.04 -1.89
CA GLU A 68 8.31 -13.78 -1.42
C GLU A 68 7.06 -12.88 -1.50
N TYR A 69 6.08 -13.31 -2.28
CA TYR A 69 4.83 -12.62 -2.59
C TYR A 69 3.67 -13.61 -2.40
N LEU A 70 3.24 -13.78 -1.15
CA LEU A 70 2.21 -14.75 -0.76
C LEU A 70 0.79 -14.14 -0.72
N GLU A 71 0.71 -12.87 -0.36
CA GLU A 71 -0.51 -12.08 -0.26
C GLU A 71 -0.18 -10.59 -0.44
N ILE A 72 -1.19 -9.76 -0.73
CA ILE A 72 -1.03 -8.29 -0.82
C ILE A 72 -1.94 -7.63 0.22
N ALA A 73 -1.39 -6.73 1.01
CA ALA A 73 -2.15 -5.93 1.96
C ALA A 73 -2.53 -4.56 1.36
N VAL A 74 -3.75 -4.11 1.60
CA VAL A 74 -4.19 -2.74 1.31
C VAL A 74 -4.44 -2.03 2.62
N ILE A 75 -3.70 -0.96 2.86
CA ILE A 75 -3.72 -0.23 4.13
C ILE A 75 -3.99 1.24 3.90
N GLU A 76 -4.98 1.74 4.60
CA GLU A 76 -5.35 3.15 4.63
C GLU A 76 -4.67 3.86 5.79
N VAL A 77 -4.15 5.05 5.53
CA VAL A 77 -3.59 5.93 6.55
C VAL A 77 -4.23 7.30 6.41
N THR A 78 -5.20 7.58 7.27
CA THR A 78 -5.79 8.92 7.39
C THR A 78 -4.81 9.82 8.14
N LEU A 79 -4.42 10.93 7.52
CA LEU A 79 -3.48 11.90 8.05
C LEU A 79 -4.21 13.13 8.60
N GLN A 80 -3.79 13.58 9.78
CA GLN A 80 -4.05 14.93 10.27
C GLN A 80 -3.16 15.98 9.59
N SER A 81 -1.99 15.57 9.09
CA SER A 81 -1.02 16.45 8.44
C SER A 81 -0.15 15.66 7.44
N PRO A 82 0.02 16.12 6.19
CA PRO A 82 0.79 15.38 5.18
C PRO A 82 2.30 15.62 5.29
N LYS A 83 2.78 16.41 6.27
CA LYS A 83 4.16 16.91 6.35
C LYS A 83 5.24 15.83 6.30
N ARG A 84 4.95 14.66 6.88
CA ARG A 84 5.91 13.52 6.96
C ARG A 84 5.35 12.26 6.30
N GLN A 85 4.45 12.41 5.31
CA GLN A 85 3.78 11.32 4.61
C GLN A 85 4.77 10.27 4.07
N LYS A 86 5.80 10.70 3.32
CA LYS A 86 6.85 9.78 2.81
C LYS A 86 7.52 8.95 3.91
N ARG A 87 7.91 9.59 5.02
CA ARG A 87 8.56 8.91 6.14
C ARG A 87 7.63 7.91 6.82
N ILE A 88 6.34 8.24 6.95
CA ILE A 88 5.33 7.31 7.46
C ILE A 88 5.22 6.11 6.52
N GLY A 89 5.20 6.34 5.21
CA GLY A 89 5.17 5.29 4.18
C GLY A 89 6.33 4.32 4.33
N GLU A 90 7.56 4.83 4.41
CA GLU A 90 8.76 3.99 4.63
C GLU A 90 8.65 3.11 5.88
N ILE A 91 8.14 3.66 7.00
CA ILE A 91 8.01 2.92 8.26
C ILE A 91 6.96 1.82 8.13
N ILE A 92 5.78 2.13 7.58
CA ILE A 92 4.70 1.15 7.44
C ILE A 92 5.09 0.07 6.44
N GLN A 93 5.71 0.44 5.32
CA GLN A 93 6.25 -0.52 4.35
C GLN A 93 7.25 -1.46 5.02
N ARG A 94 8.18 -0.95 5.85
CA ARG A 94 9.17 -1.81 6.53
C ARG A 94 8.55 -2.68 7.64
N ALA A 95 7.48 -2.22 8.28
CA ALA A 95 6.84 -2.92 9.38
C ALA A 95 6.07 -4.19 8.93
N ILE A 96 5.67 -4.25 7.67
CA ILE A 96 4.79 -5.29 7.14
C ILE A 96 5.60 -6.14 6.16
N PRO A 97 5.74 -7.46 6.43
CA PRO A 97 6.58 -8.35 5.63
C PRO A 97 5.93 -8.77 4.30
N TYR A 98 4.76 -8.24 3.95
CA TYR A 98 4.07 -8.51 2.69
C TYR A 98 4.14 -7.29 1.77
N PRO A 99 3.97 -7.45 0.45
CA PRO A 99 3.68 -6.35 -0.45
C PRO A 99 2.48 -5.52 0.04
N VAL A 100 2.61 -4.19 0.08
CA VAL A 100 1.58 -3.28 0.59
C VAL A 100 1.27 -2.19 -0.41
N LEU A 101 0.01 -2.09 -0.80
CA LEU A 101 -0.56 -0.87 -1.36
C LEU A 101 -1.03 0.02 -0.19
N LEU A 102 -0.26 1.07 0.09
CA LEU A 102 -0.63 2.08 1.07
C LEU A 102 -1.44 3.19 0.40
N ILE A 103 -2.55 3.56 1.04
CA ILE A 103 -3.43 4.65 0.62
C ILE A 103 -3.38 5.72 1.71
N PHE A 104 -2.67 6.80 1.45
CA PHE A 104 -2.73 7.98 2.30
C PHE A 104 -3.98 8.78 1.99
N VAL A 105 -4.59 9.34 3.03
CA VAL A 105 -5.79 10.16 2.95
C VAL A 105 -5.56 11.44 3.73
N HIS A 106 -5.81 12.59 3.11
CA HIS A 106 -5.76 13.88 3.80
C HIS A 106 -6.81 14.83 3.19
N GLY A 107 -7.84 15.17 3.96
CA GLY A 107 -8.99 15.90 3.44
C GLY A 107 -9.72 15.09 2.35
N GLU A 108 -9.87 15.68 1.17
CA GLU A 108 -10.51 15.07 -0.01
C GLU A 108 -9.49 14.53 -1.04
N GLU A 109 -8.21 14.46 -0.65
CA GLU A 109 -7.14 13.93 -1.48
C GLU A 109 -6.59 12.59 -0.95
N ILE A 110 -6.10 11.78 -1.88
CA ILE A 110 -5.38 10.54 -1.60
C ILE A 110 -3.99 10.55 -2.23
N ALA A 111 -3.07 9.75 -1.71
CA ALA A 111 -1.84 9.38 -2.41
C ALA A 111 -1.59 7.88 -2.26
N LEU A 112 -1.21 7.22 -3.35
CA LEU A 112 -0.90 5.79 -3.32
C LEU A 112 0.61 5.61 -3.12
N ASN A 113 0.97 4.64 -2.29
CA ASN A 113 2.34 4.34 -1.94
C ASN A 113 2.60 2.84 -2.03
N VAL A 114 3.72 2.47 -2.64
CA VAL A 114 4.16 1.08 -2.79
C VAL A 114 5.64 0.96 -2.54
N ALA A 115 6.08 -0.24 -2.18
CA ALA A 115 7.49 -0.56 -2.08
C ALA A 115 7.75 -1.97 -2.59
N GLU A 116 8.83 -2.16 -3.33
CA GLU A 116 9.29 -3.49 -3.67
C GLU A 116 9.82 -4.20 -2.42
N LYS A 117 9.56 -5.50 -2.34
CA LYS A 117 10.00 -6.36 -1.23
C LYS A 117 11.00 -7.39 -1.73
N ARG A 118 12.04 -7.62 -0.92
CA ARG A 118 12.99 -8.73 -1.13
C ARG A 118 13.36 -9.43 0.17
N ILE A 119 13.73 -10.69 0.06
CA ILE A 119 14.35 -11.46 1.13
C ILE A 119 15.72 -10.85 1.44
N ASN A 120 16.03 -10.71 2.73
CA ASN A 120 17.32 -10.22 3.18
C ASN A 120 18.39 -11.29 2.96
N ARG A 121 19.44 -10.95 2.20
CA ARG A 121 20.55 -11.87 1.91
C ARG A 121 21.37 -12.27 3.14
N SER A 122 21.39 -11.43 4.18
CA SER A 122 22.10 -11.72 5.43
C SER A 122 21.25 -12.48 6.45
N ASP A 123 19.93 -12.48 6.29
CA ASP A 123 18.98 -13.16 7.17
C ASP A 123 17.72 -13.51 6.38
N SER A 124 17.68 -14.72 5.79
CA SER A 124 16.61 -15.15 4.88
C SER A 124 15.23 -15.25 5.53
N SER A 125 15.13 -15.11 6.86
CA SER A 125 13.87 -15.02 7.59
C SER A 125 13.23 -13.62 7.56
N LYS A 126 13.95 -12.61 7.05
CA LYS A 126 13.52 -11.21 7.03
C LYS A 126 13.24 -10.72 5.63
N ILE A 127 12.13 -10.01 5.47
CA ILE A 127 11.78 -9.28 4.25
C ILE A 127 12.14 -7.80 4.44
N MET A 128 12.77 -7.21 3.43
CA MET A 128 13.16 -5.82 3.39
C MET A 128 12.35 -5.07 2.32
N ALA A 129 11.88 -3.88 2.69
CA ALA A 129 11.39 -2.91 1.72
C ALA A 129 12.59 -2.22 1.05
N GLU A 130 12.55 -2.13 -0.29
CA GLU A 130 13.56 -1.41 -1.07
C GLU A 130 13.10 0.03 -1.34
N THR A 131 12.99 0.41 -2.62
CA THR A 131 12.56 1.73 -3.04
C THR A 131 11.05 1.88 -2.79
N VAL A 132 10.70 3.01 -2.19
CA VAL A 132 9.32 3.42 -1.95
C VAL A 132 8.93 4.43 -3.03
N HIS A 133 7.77 4.21 -3.65
CA HIS A 133 7.21 5.08 -4.67
C HIS A 133 5.87 5.63 -4.20
N ASP A 134 5.62 6.90 -4.52
CA ASP A 134 4.38 7.61 -4.20
C ASP A 134 3.82 8.21 -5.49
N THR A 135 2.51 8.18 -5.64
CA THR A 135 1.82 9.05 -6.60
C THR A 135 1.85 10.49 -6.09
N PRO A 136 1.67 11.50 -6.96
CA PRO A 136 1.17 12.80 -6.52
C PRO A 136 -0.18 12.65 -5.79
N TRP A 137 -0.60 13.68 -5.05
CA TRP A 137 -1.93 13.70 -4.46
C TRP A 137 -3.00 13.74 -5.56
N LEU A 138 -4.02 12.92 -5.40
CA LEU A 138 -5.13 12.69 -6.31
C LEU A 138 -6.43 13.12 -5.65
N SER A 139 -7.36 13.67 -6.41
CA SER A 139 -8.73 13.96 -5.95
C SER A 139 -9.72 13.05 -6.68
N PRO A 140 -9.96 11.79 -6.25
CA PRO A 140 -10.82 10.84 -6.95
C PRO A 140 -12.18 11.39 -7.37
N ASP A 141 -12.86 12.12 -6.48
CA ASP A 141 -14.20 12.66 -6.72
C ASP A 141 -14.22 13.79 -7.77
N HIS A 142 -13.05 14.37 -8.05
CA HIS A 142 -12.84 15.50 -8.96
C HIS A 142 -11.77 15.21 -10.01
N ALA A 143 -11.51 13.94 -10.29
CA ALA A 143 -10.42 13.53 -11.16
C ALA A 143 -10.65 13.98 -12.61
N ASP A 144 -9.69 14.73 -13.15
CA ASP A 144 -9.62 15.14 -14.55
C ASP A 144 -8.26 14.80 -15.17
N GLY A 145 -8.16 14.95 -16.49
CA GLY A 145 -6.94 14.68 -17.26
C GLY A 145 -6.25 13.37 -16.87
N TRP A 146 -4.99 13.48 -16.48
CA TRP A 146 -4.15 12.35 -16.09
C TRP A 146 -4.66 11.60 -14.86
N GLN A 147 -5.30 12.27 -13.89
CA GLN A 147 -5.83 11.60 -12.70
C GLN A 147 -6.95 10.65 -13.08
N LYS A 148 -7.84 11.08 -13.98
CA LYS A 148 -8.94 10.26 -14.49
C LYS A 148 -8.43 9.08 -15.31
N GLU A 149 -7.43 9.30 -16.17
CA GLU A 149 -6.80 8.24 -16.95
C GLU A 149 -6.15 7.21 -16.05
N PHE A 150 -5.37 7.66 -15.07
CA PHE A 150 -4.73 6.81 -14.06
C PHE A 150 -5.75 6.00 -13.27
N LEU A 151 -6.79 6.61 -12.71
CA LEU A 151 -7.80 5.91 -11.90
C LEU A 151 -8.60 4.88 -12.72
N ASN A 152 -8.81 5.10 -14.02
CA ASN A 152 -9.47 4.13 -14.88
C ASN A 152 -8.56 2.95 -15.25
N ASP A 153 -7.25 3.17 -15.39
CA ASP A 153 -6.28 2.10 -15.65
C ASP A 153 -5.89 1.33 -14.38
N PHE A 154 -5.81 2.02 -13.24
CA PHE A 154 -5.49 1.47 -11.92
C PHE A 154 -6.68 0.69 -11.32
N CYS A 155 -7.06 -0.37 -12.02
CA CYS A 155 -8.18 -1.26 -11.71
C CYS A 155 -7.66 -2.70 -11.71
N VAL A 156 -8.00 -3.48 -10.68
CA VAL A 156 -7.43 -4.83 -10.51
C VAL A 156 -7.77 -5.77 -11.66
N THR A 157 -8.82 -5.51 -12.44
CA THR A 157 -9.16 -6.30 -13.64
C THR A 157 -8.19 -6.10 -14.81
N ASN A 158 -7.37 -5.05 -14.76
CA ASN A 158 -6.36 -4.72 -15.77
C ASN A 158 -4.97 -5.23 -15.38
N PHE A 159 -4.83 -5.89 -14.24
CA PHE A 159 -3.57 -6.46 -13.74
C PHE A 159 -3.46 -7.93 -14.11
N SER A 160 -2.24 -8.48 -14.04
CA SER A 160 -1.93 -9.88 -14.26
C SER A 160 -2.36 -10.74 -13.08
N TYR A 161 -3.13 -11.81 -13.36
CA TYR A 161 -3.55 -12.80 -12.36
C TYR A 161 -2.64 -14.05 -12.35
N HIS A 162 -1.48 -13.99 -13.01
CA HIS A 162 -0.58 -15.14 -13.11
C HIS A 162 0.03 -15.50 -11.74
N THR A 163 0.64 -14.52 -11.07
CA THR A 163 1.13 -14.66 -9.68
C THR A 163 0.96 -13.35 -8.92
N PHE A 164 1.06 -13.38 -7.58
CA PHE A 164 1.06 -12.17 -6.77
C PHE A 164 2.25 -11.25 -7.03
N TYR A 165 3.37 -11.79 -7.52
CA TYR A 165 4.48 -10.96 -7.97
C TYR A 165 4.06 -10.14 -9.20
N ASP A 166 3.54 -10.80 -10.24
CA ASP A 166 3.10 -10.13 -11.47
C ASP A 166 2.01 -9.10 -11.19
N PHE A 167 1.01 -9.47 -10.38
CA PHE A 167 -0.08 -8.58 -9.97
C PHE A 167 0.43 -7.34 -9.24
N TYR A 168 1.38 -7.51 -8.31
CA TYR A 168 1.95 -6.38 -7.58
C TYR A 168 2.87 -5.52 -8.46
N GLN A 169 3.57 -6.12 -9.42
CA GLN A 169 4.39 -5.37 -10.38
C GLN A 169 3.53 -4.49 -11.29
N ASP A 170 2.35 -4.95 -11.68
CA ASP A 170 1.36 -4.13 -12.41
C ASP A 170 0.92 -2.90 -11.62
N ILE A 171 0.76 -3.04 -10.29
CA ILE A 171 0.49 -1.91 -9.38
C ILE A 171 1.69 -0.95 -9.37
N VAL A 172 2.89 -1.48 -9.14
CA VAL A 172 4.12 -0.69 -9.01
C VAL A 172 4.42 0.10 -10.28
N GLN A 173 4.33 -0.54 -11.45
CA GLN A 173 4.61 0.09 -12.73
C GLN A 173 3.66 1.23 -13.04
N ARG A 174 2.37 1.08 -12.74
CA ARG A 174 1.38 2.16 -12.93
C ARG A 174 1.65 3.37 -12.02
N ILE A 175 2.12 3.14 -10.80
CA ILE A 175 2.51 4.23 -9.89
C ILE A 175 3.79 4.92 -10.36
N ILE A 176 4.77 4.16 -10.87
CA ILE A 176 6.05 4.72 -11.36
C ILE A 176 5.88 5.49 -12.68
N ALA A 177 4.88 5.13 -13.50
CA ALA A 177 4.64 5.74 -14.79
C ALA A 177 4.02 7.16 -14.72
N LEU A 178 3.66 7.63 -13.52
CA LEU A 178 3.18 9.00 -13.25
C LEU A 178 4.32 9.99 -13.05
#